data_AF-A0AAN6XES3-F1
#
_entry.id   AF-A0AAN6XES3-F1
#
_cell.length_a   1.000
_cell.length_b   1.000
_cell.length_c   1.000
_cell.angle_alpha   90.00
_cell.angle_beta   90.00
_cell.angle_gamma   90.00
#
_symmetry.space_group_name_H-M   'P 1'
#
loop_
_entity.id
_entity.type
_entity.pdbx_description
1 polymer ?
#
loop_
_entity_poly.entity_id
_entity_poly.type
_entity_poly.pdbx_seq_one_letter_code
_entity_poly.pdbx_strand_id
1 'polypeptide(L)'
;MLSQQDSARQGRPGGYGIVWRSDIDDDITSNLPSSKSKGFYVDKAYSVQHMELSGISQSLAKAIQLVSKNKYAPYRIMVFSDSANSLDRIGLGVDPGHSSFYYAHTRPLVKAIIFQSHKLHQLGCSVELNWMPRCATDGHKLADNLAGLWSQPDVDVCQRQKSMDMRDSIADRLHSKIKKEGRTTKNVKLSKSQRRQLRANAMIRQQNAQVLASVHQRASFKATHGGNNNAKRRFR
;
A
#
# COMPACT_ATOMS: atom_id res chain seq x y z
N MET A 1 -12.47 -30.51 -4.24
CA MET A 1 -11.44 -29.81 -3.47
C MET A 1 -10.92 -28.66 -4.32
N LEU A 2 -11.01 -27.41 -3.84
CA LEU A 2 -10.40 -26.26 -4.52
C LEU A 2 -8.88 -26.32 -4.37
N SER A 3 -8.13 -25.93 -5.41
CA SER A 3 -6.67 -25.87 -5.33
C SER A 3 -6.23 -24.93 -4.20
N GLN A 4 -5.07 -25.17 -3.58
CA GLN A 4 -4.53 -24.27 -2.54
C GLN A 4 -4.43 -22.80 -3.04
N GLN A 5 -4.19 -22.60 -4.35
CA GLN A 5 -4.17 -21.28 -4.98
C GLN A 5 -5.56 -20.60 -5.01
N ASP A 6 -6.64 -21.36 -5.19
CA ASP A 6 -8.00 -20.82 -5.15
C ASP A 6 -8.44 -20.46 -3.72
N SER A 7 -7.95 -21.21 -2.72
CA SER A 7 -8.23 -20.91 -1.30
C SER A 7 -7.58 -19.60 -0.82
N ALA A 8 -6.37 -19.28 -1.30
CA ALA A 8 -5.68 -18.02 -0.99
C ALA A 8 -6.40 -16.79 -1.58
N ARG A 9 -7.14 -16.97 -2.68
CA ARG A 9 -7.92 -15.90 -3.34
C ARG A 9 -9.24 -15.59 -2.66
N GLN A 10 -9.75 -16.48 -1.80
CA GLN A 10 -11.02 -16.25 -1.10
C GLN A 10 -10.88 -15.24 0.05
N GLY A 11 -9.65 -15.08 0.57
CA GLY A 11 -9.35 -14.32 1.79
C GLY A 11 -9.83 -15.07 3.03
N ARG A 12 -9.21 -14.80 4.17
CA ARG A 12 -9.62 -15.32 5.49
C ARG A 12 -9.81 -14.16 6.46
N PRO A 13 -10.61 -14.32 7.52
CA PRO A 13 -10.65 -13.32 8.57
C PRO A 13 -9.25 -13.06 9.14
N GLY A 14 -9.00 -11.82 9.50
CA GLY A 14 -7.75 -11.40 10.12
C GLY A 14 -7.92 -10.07 10.83
N GLY A 15 -6.81 -9.52 11.31
CA GLY A 15 -6.83 -8.22 11.96
C GLY A 15 -5.45 -7.64 12.16
N TYR A 16 -5.45 -6.38 12.55
CA TYR A 16 -4.27 -5.60 12.86
C TYR A 16 -4.58 -4.66 14.02
N GLY A 17 -3.57 -4.35 14.84
CA GLY A 17 -3.67 -3.40 15.94
C GLY A 17 -2.90 -2.13 15.62
N ILE A 18 -3.38 -1.00 16.12
CA ILE A 18 -2.56 0.22 16.18
C ILE A 18 -2.57 0.75 17.62
N VAL A 19 -1.42 1.27 18.02
CA VAL A 19 -1.22 2.01 19.26
C VAL A 19 -0.66 3.37 18.86
N TRP A 20 -1.20 4.44 19.41
CA TRP A 20 -0.71 5.78 19.14
C TRP A 20 -0.64 6.60 20.41
N ARG A 21 0.33 7.49 20.42
CA ARG A 21 0.49 8.55 21.39
C ARG A 21 0.62 9.85 20.61
N SER A 22 0.08 10.93 21.15
CA SER A 22 0.16 12.23 20.50
C SER A 22 0.15 13.31 21.55
N ASP A 23 1.16 14.17 21.50
CA ASP A 23 1.24 15.37 22.35
C ASP A 23 0.09 16.38 22.04
N ILE A 24 -0.70 16.12 20.99
CA ILE A 24 -1.92 16.86 20.64
C ILE A 24 -3.09 16.51 21.58
N ASP A 25 -3.14 15.26 22.03
CA ASP A 25 -4.28 14.66 22.72
C ASP A 25 -4.08 14.57 24.24
N ASP A 26 -2.88 14.92 24.74
CA ASP A 26 -2.56 14.86 26.16
C ASP A 26 -3.14 16.08 26.88
N ASP A 27 -4.10 15.82 27.76
CA ASP A 27 -4.60 16.80 28.72
C ASP A 27 -3.43 17.20 29.63
N ILE A 28 -3.07 18.49 29.61
CA ILE A 28 -1.90 19.08 30.30
C ILE A 28 -1.89 18.76 31.81
N THR A 29 -3.03 18.33 32.35
CA THR A 29 -3.24 17.95 33.75
C THR A 29 -2.77 16.54 34.11
N SER A 30 -2.48 15.68 33.13
CA SER A 30 -2.02 14.30 33.38
C SER A 30 -0.51 14.17 33.23
N ASN A 31 0.19 13.84 34.32
CA ASN A 31 1.66 13.68 34.35
C ASN A 31 2.19 12.49 33.52
N LEU A 32 1.31 11.73 32.86
CA LEU A 32 1.66 10.62 31.98
C LEU A 32 0.80 10.68 30.71
N PRO A 33 1.41 10.74 29.53
CA PRO A 33 0.70 10.81 28.27
C PRO A 33 -0.02 9.49 27.99
N SER A 34 -1.34 9.56 27.83
CA SER A 34 -2.19 8.36 27.72
C SER A 34 -2.03 7.74 26.33
N SER A 35 -1.47 6.53 26.27
CA SER A 35 -1.38 5.78 25.01
C SER A 35 -2.77 5.26 24.64
N LYS A 36 -3.26 5.61 23.45
CA LYS A 36 -4.55 5.14 22.92
C LYS A 36 -4.30 3.98 21.98
N SER A 37 -5.25 3.05 21.91
CA SER A 37 -5.08 1.83 21.12
C SER A 37 -6.39 1.32 20.53
N LYS A 38 -6.29 0.56 19.44
CA LYS A 38 -7.45 -0.02 18.76
C LYS A 38 -7.08 -1.23 17.93
N GLY A 39 -7.92 -2.28 18.00
CA GLY A 39 -7.86 -3.45 17.13
C GLY A 39 -8.85 -3.34 15.97
N PHE A 40 -8.44 -3.82 14.81
CA PHE A 40 -9.26 -3.82 13.60
C PHE A 40 -9.44 -5.24 13.11
N TYR A 41 -10.69 -5.60 12.89
CA TYR A 41 -11.08 -6.85 12.27
C TYR A 41 -11.28 -6.63 10.76
N VAL A 42 -10.87 -7.61 9.96
CA VAL A 42 -10.99 -7.60 8.50
C VAL A 42 -11.56 -8.95 8.06
N ASP A 43 -12.68 -8.94 7.34
CA ASP A 43 -13.33 -10.18 6.88
C ASP A 43 -12.49 -10.96 5.86
N LYS A 44 -11.67 -10.25 5.08
CA LYS A 44 -10.89 -10.81 3.96
C LYS A 44 -9.44 -10.36 3.94
N ALA A 45 -8.63 -10.89 4.84
CA ALA A 45 -7.18 -10.84 4.75
C ALA A 45 -6.65 -11.84 3.69
N TYR A 46 -5.83 -11.38 2.74
CA TYR A 46 -5.25 -12.21 1.70
C TYR A 46 -3.81 -12.68 2.01
N SER A 47 -3.14 -12.02 2.96
CA SER A 47 -1.80 -12.36 3.44
C SER A 47 -1.53 -11.63 4.77
N VAL A 48 -0.45 -12.00 5.46
CA VAL A 48 0.05 -11.27 6.63
C VAL A 48 0.43 -9.84 6.22
N GLN A 49 1.17 -9.68 5.12
CA GLN A 49 1.61 -8.36 4.62
C GLN A 49 0.43 -7.44 4.29
N HIS A 50 -0.70 -8.00 3.87
CA HIS A 50 -1.93 -7.24 3.67
C HIS A 50 -2.46 -6.64 4.98
N MET A 51 -2.30 -7.32 6.12
CA MET A 51 -2.67 -6.79 7.44
C MET A 51 -1.65 -5.78 7.95
N GLU A 52 -0.37 -6.06 7.76
CA GLU A 52 0.71 -5.13 8.13
C GLU A 52 0.58 -3.78 7.40
N LEU A 53 0.37 -3.82 6.07
CA LEU A 53 0.14 -2.61 5.28
C LEU A 53 -1.17 -1.90 5.68
N SER A 54 -2.18 -2.65 6.13
CA SER A 54 -3.42 -2.06 6.66
C SER A 54 -3.18 -1.33 7.97
N GLY A 55 -2.36 -1.89 8.88
CA GLY A 55 -1.94 -1.22 10.11
C GLY A 55 -1.18 0.08 9.86
N ILE A 56 -0.22 0.07 8.93
CA ILE A 56 0.51 1.28 8.51
C ILE A 56 -0.46 2.33 7.94
N SER A 57 -1.31 1.94 6.99
CA SER A 57 -2.26 2.86 6.37
C SER A 57 -3.29 3.41 7.37
N GLN A 58 -3.74 2.60 8.32
CA GLN A 58 -4.64 3.05 9.39
C GLN A 58 -3.96 4.05 10.32
N SER A 59 -2.68 3.83 10.64
CA SER A 59 -1.89 4.75 11.47
C SER A 59 -1.77 6.12 10.81
N LEU A 60 -1.49 6.18 9.50
CA LEU A 60 -1.47 7.44 8.75
C LEU A 60 -2.86 8.08 8.65
N ALA A 61 -3.92 7.29 8.46
CA ALA A 61 -5.29 7.81 8.47
C ALA A 61 -5.63 8.47 9.82
N LYS A 62 -5.18 7.84 10.91
CA LYS A 62 -5.36 8.37 12.27
C LYS A 62 -4.55 9.65 12.48
N ALA A 63 -3.31 9.70 12.02
CA ALA A 63 -2.49 10.92 12.04
C ALA A 63 -3.18 12.07 11.29
N ILE A 64 -3.71 11.82 10.09
CA ILE A 64 -4.48 12.84 9.33
C ILE A 64 -5.67 13.34 10.15
N GLN A 65 -6.41 12.45 10.81
CA GLN A 65 -7.54 12.85 11.66
C GLN A 65 -7.09 13.76 12.82
N LEU A 66 -5.99 13.42 13.50
CA LEU A 66 -5.46 14.19 14.62
C LEU A 66 -4.97 15.57 14.17
N VAL A 67 -4.14 15.59 13.11
CA VAL A 67 -3.62 16.83 12.53
C VAL A 67 -4.75 17.70 11.99
N SER A 68 -5.73 17.14 11.28
CA SER A 68 -6.83 17.96 10.72
C SER A 68 -7.73 18.58 11.78
N LYS A 69 -7.79 17.99 12.98
CA LYS A 69 -8.52 18.55 14.11
C LYS A 69 -7.74 19.64 14.83
N ASN A 70 -6.41 19.59 14.76
CA ASN A 70 -5.55 20.52 15.46
C ASN A 70 -5.01 21.60 14.51
N LYS A 71 -5.24 22.88 14.82
CA LYS A 71 -4.81 24.00 13.96
C LYS A 71 -3.34 24.40 14.15
N TYR A 72 -2.63 23.74 15.06
CA TYR A 72 -1.25 24.09 15.39
C TYR A 72 -0.22 23.40 14.49
N ALA A 73 1.03 23.87 14.63
CA ALA A 73 2.26 23.66 13.86
C ALA A 73 2.43 22.30 13.15
N PRO A 74 3.28 22.24 12.10
CA PRO A 74 3.61 20.99 11.43
C PRO A 74 4.14 19.94 12.41
N TYR A 75 3.59 18.73 12.34
CA TYR A 75 3.97 17.61 13.20
C TYR A 75 4.93 16.66 12.49
N ARG A 76 5.77 15.99 13.28
CA ARG A 76 6.53 14.83 12.84
C ARG A 76 5.72 13.57 13.14
N ILE A 77 5.34 12.84 12.11
CA ILE A 77 4.57 11.59 12.23
C ILE A 77 5.51 10.41 12.06
N MET A 78 5.70 9.64 13.13
CA MET A 78 6.51 8.42 13.12
C MET A 78 5.61 7.20 13.24
N VAL A 79 5.72 6.27 12.28
CA VAL A 79 5.03 4.98 12.31
C VAL A 79 6.09 3.88 12.45
N PHE A 80 5.92 3.01 13.43
CA PHE A 80 6.80 1.86 13.66
C PHE A 80 6.07 0.56 13.27
N SER A 81 6.77 -0.34 12.59
CA SER A 81 6.26 -1.66 12.21
C SER A 81 7.38 -2.70 12.30
N ASP A 82 7.04 -3.91 12.71
CA ASP A 82 7.95 -5.06 12.74
C ASP A 82 8.04 -5.81 11.40
N SER A 83 7.17 -5.47 10.45
CA SER A 83 7.19 -6.06 9.12
C SER A 83 8.15 -5.32 8.17
N ALA A 84 9.43 -5.75 8.16
CA ALA A 84 10.41 -5.30 7.17
C ALA A 84 9.90 -5.48 5.73
N ASN A 85 9.29 -6.63 5.44
CA ASN A 85 8.70 -6.93 4.14
C ASN A 85 7.64 -5.90 3.69
N SER A 86 6.86 -5.37 4.62
CA SER A 86 5.84 -4.35 4.30
C SER A 86 6.48 -2.99 4.00
N LEU A 87 7.53 -2.63 4.73
CA LEU A 87 8.28 -1.39 4.49
C LEU A 87 9.02 -1.46 3.15
N ASP A 88 9.69 -2.58 2.85
CA ASP A 88 10.31 -2.82 1.55
C ASP A 88 9.27 -2.74 0.43
N ARG A 89 8.10 -3.36 0.64
CA ARG A 89 7.00 -3.31 -0.32
C ARG A 89 6.53 -1.88 -0.58
N ILE A 90 6.47 -1.01 0.43
CA ILE A 90 6.14 0.41 0.25
C ILE A 90 7.25 1.11 -0.55
N GLY A 91 8.52 0.82 -0.26
CA GLY A 91 9.68 1.36 -0.96
C GLY A 91 9.69 1.07 -2.48
N LEU A 92 9.15 -0.08 -2.89
CA LEU A 92 8.96 -0.43 -4.31
C LEU A 92 7.84 0.37 -5.00
N GLY A 93 7.00 1.09 -4.25
CA GLY A 93 5.93 1.92 -4.78
C GLY A 93 4.84 1.16 -5.55
N VAL A 94 4.19 1.86 -6.49
CA VAL A 94 3.09 1.31 -7.31
C VAL A 94 3.66 0.85 -8.64
N ASP A 95 4.36 -0.29 -8.66
CA ASP A 95 4.79 -0.89 -9.92
C ASP A 95 3.57 -1.38 -10.73
N PRO A 96 3.30 -0.85 -11.94
CA PRO A 96 2.21 -1.30 -12.81
C PRO A 96 2.50 -2.62 -13.53
N GLY A 97 3.77 -3.05 -13.63
CA GLY A 97 4.19 -4.23 -14.41
C GLY A 97 4.04 -5.55 -13.66
N HIS A 98 4.09 -5.55 -12.32
CA HIS A 98 3.98 -6.77 -11.54
C HIS A 98 2.53 -7.28 -11.44
N SER A 99 2.28 -8.45 -12.01
CA SER A 99 0.93 -9.06 -12.10
C SER A 99 0.68 -10.17 -11.07
N SER A 100 1.65 -10.46 -10.20
CA SER A 100 1.49 -11.50 -9.19
C SER A 100 0.38 -11.15 -8.19
N PHE A 101 -0.31 -12.18 -7.68
CA PHE A 101 -1.41 -12.01 -6.73
C PHE A 101 -1.01 -11.15 -5.53
N TYR A 102 0.21 -11.32 -5.03
CA TYR A 102 0.80 -10.53 -3.96
C TYR A 102 0.76 -9.03 -4.25
N TYR A 103 1.24 -8.60 -5.42
CA TYR A 103 1.23 -7.18 -5.79
C TYR A 103 -0.20 -6.70 -6.05
N ALA A 104 -1.06 -7.52 -6.65
CA ALA A 104 -2.43 -7.15 -6.95
C ALA A 104 -3.23 -6.76 -5.69
N HIS A 105 -3.13 -7.53 -4.60
CA HIS A 105 -3.90 -7.25 -3.39
C HIS A 105 -3.23 -6.26 -2.43
N THR A 106 -1.91 -6.09 -2.48
CA THR A 106 -1.19 -5.08 -1.66
C THR A 106 -1.18 -3.69 -2.31
N ARG A 107 -1.26 -3.60 -3.64
CA ARG A 107 -1.20 -2.33 -4.39
C ARG A 107 -2.22 -1.27 -3.93
N PRO A 108 -3.50 -1.60 -3.63
CA PRO A 108 -4.44 -0.60 -3.12
C PRO A 108 -4.01 0.02 -1.79
N LEU A 109 -3.41 -0.76 -0.89
CA LEU A 109 -2.89 -0.27 0.38
C LEU A 109 -1.64 0.60 0.17
N VAL A 110 -0.72 0.19 -0.70
CA VAL A 110 0.45 1.01 -1.05
C VAL A 110 0.03 2.35 -1.65
N LYS A 111 -0.98 2.36 -2.54
CA LYS A 111 -1.57 3.60 -3.06
C LYS A 111 -2.16 4.48 -1.95
N ALA A 112 -2.89 3.87 -1.02
CA ALA A 112 -3.48 4.60 0.11
C ALA A 112 -2.38 5.23 0.98
N ILE A 113 -1.34 4.48 1.34
CA ILE A 113 -0.19 4.96 2.11
C ILE A 113 0.47 6.15 1.42
N ILE A 114 0.80 6.03 0.14
CA ILE A 114 1.41 7.13 -0.63
C ILE A 114 0.51 8.37 -0.62
N PHE A 115 -0.78 8.21 -0.88
CA PHE A 115 -1.72 9.33 -0.87
C PHE A 115 -1.84 9.98 0.53
N GLN A 116 -1.90 9.17 1.58
CA GLN A 116 -1.96 9.65 2.96
C GLN A 116 -0.69 10.41 3.36
N SER A 117 0.48 9.89 2.98
CA SER A 117 1.76 10.58 3.20
C SER A 117 1.80 11.92 2.47
N HIS A 118 1.37 11.98 1.20
CA HIS A 118 1.24 13.25 0.49
C HIS A 118 0.27 14.21 1.17
N LYS A 119 -0.86 13.71 1.68
CA LYS A 119 -1.82 14.55 2.39
C LYS A 119 -1.25 15.13 3.68
N LEU A 120 -0.49 14.35 4.45
CA LEU A 120 0.21 14.84 5.64
C LEU A 120 1.26 15.88 5.29
N HIS A 121 2.02 15.66 4.21
CA HIS A 121 2.98 16.65 3.72
C HIS A 121 2.31 17.95 3.27
N GLN A 122 1.14 17.90 2.63
CA GLN A 122 0.34 19.09 2.30
C GLN A 122 -0.15 19.84 3.55
N LEU A 123 -0.28 19.15 4.69
CA LEU A 123 -0.58 19.75 5.99
C LEU A 123 0.70 20.22 6.72
N GLY A 124 1.84 20.26 6.04
CA GLY A 124 3.13 20.67 6.59
C GLY A 124 3.85 19.61 7.41
N CYS A 125 3.28 18.41 7.59
CA CYS A 125 3.87 17.38 8.44
C CYS A 125 4.97 16.60 7.72
N SER A 126 5.94 16.08 8.48
CA SER A 126 6.87 15.05 8.00
C SER A 126 6.38 13.65 8.39
N VAL A 127 6.68 12.65 7.56
CA VAL A 127 6.27 11.26 7.79
C VAL A 127 7.49 10.36 7.71
N GLU A 128 7.67 9.53 8.74
CA GLU A 128 8.73 8.53 8.81
C GLU A 128 8.13 7.17 9.10
N LEU A 129 8.50 6.18 8.29
CA LEU A 129 8.15 4.78 8.50
C LEU A 129 9.42 4.06 8.96
N ASN A 130 9.39 3.52 10.17
CA ASN A 130 10.55 2.95 10.83
C ASN A 130 10.32 1.45 11.06
N TRP A 131 11.31 0.64 10.71
CA TRP A 131 11.32 -0.75 11.13
C TRP A 131 11.71 -0.85 12.60
N MET A 132 11.06 -1.74 13.34
CA MET A 132 11.45 -2.05 14.72
C MET A 132 11.15 -3.51 15.07
N PRO A 133 12.01 -4.23 15.81
CA PRO A 133 11.76 -5.64 16.10
C PRO A 133 10.42 -5.86 16.83
N ARG A 134 9.78 -7.00 16.51
CA ARG A 134 8.53 -7.42 17.15
C ARG A 134 8.68 -7.42 18.67
N CYS A 135 7.68 -6.89 19.37
CA CYS A 135 7.61 -6.84 20.83
C CYS A 135 8.79 -6.10 21.52
N ALA A 136 9.55 -5.28 20.80
CA ALA A 136 10.69 -4.54 21.38
C ALA A 136 10.29 -3.43 22.36
N THR A 137 9.04 -2.95 22.31
CA THR A 137 8.48 -1.99 23.27
C THR A 137 7.08 -2.42 23.70
N ASP A 138 6.60 -1.87 24.80
CA ASP A 138 5.25 -2.15 25.29
C ASP A 138 4.17 -1.73 24.28
N GLY A 139 4.40 -0.64 23.54
CA GLY A 139 3.52 -0.23 22.43
C GLY A 139 3.41 -1.29 21.34
N HIS A 140 4.53 -1.93 20.96
CA HIS A 140 4.50 -3.02 19.97
C HIS A 140 3.87 -4.29 20.51
N LYS A 141 4.17 -4.68 21.75
CA LYS A 141 3.52 -5.82 22.41
C LYS A 141 2.01 -5.63 22.45
N LEU A 142 1.56 -4.42 22.78
CA LEU A 142 0.14 -4.08 22.80
C LEU A 142 -0.48 -4.11 21.40
N ALA A 143 0.20 -3.57 20.38
CA ALA A 143 -0.28 -3.63 19.00
C ALA A 143 -0.42 -5.07 18.49
N ASP A 144 0.55 -5.94 18.81
CA ASP A 144 0.54 -7.37 18.45
C ASP A 144 -0.59 -8.12 19.18
N ASN A 145 -0.77 -7.87 20.47
CA ASN A 145 -1.90 -8.40 21.23
C ASN A 145 -3.23 -7.98 20.62
N LEU A 146 -3.41 -6.68 20.32
CA LEU A 146 -4.61 -6.14 19.68
C LEU A 146 -4.87 -6.74 18.30
N ALA A 147 -3.82 -7.01 17.52
CA ALA A 147 -3.95 -7.76 16.29
C ALA A 147 -4.54 -9.15 16.59
N GLY A 148 -4.00 -9.89 17.56
CA GLY A 148 -4.50 -11.22 17.94
C GLY A 148 -5.97 -11.27 18.39
N LEU A 149 -6.51 -10.18 18.95
CA LEU A 149 -7.89 -10.09 19.42
C LEU A 149 -8.95 -10.18 18.30
N TRP A 150 -8.57 -10.12 17.02
CA TRP A 150 -9.52 -10.33 15.90
C TRP A 150 -10.23 -11.69 15.99
N SER A 151 -9.56 -12.68 16.56
CA SER A 151 -10.05 -14.06 16.68
C SER A 151 -11.04 -14.26 17.84
N GLN A 152 -11.03 -13.35 18.81
CA GLN A 152 -11.88 -13.42 19.99
C GLN A 152 -13.24 -12.78 19.71
N PRO A 153 -14.36 -13.47 19.98
CA PRO A 153 -15.65 -12.82 20.06
C PRO A 153 -15.68 -11.91 21.29
N ASP A 154 -16.45 -10.81 21.22
CA ASP A 154 -16.83 -9.99 22.39
C ASP A 154 -15.75 -9.13 23.04
N VAL A 155 -14.74 -8.73 22.26
CA VAL A 155 -13.74 -7.76 22.71
C VAL A 155 -14.09 -6.36 22.17
N ASP A 156 -14.41 -5.41 23.06
CA ASP A 156 -14.84 -4.04 22.71
C ASP A 156 -13.82 -3.27 21.86
N VAL A 157 -12.53 -3.56 22.04
CA VAL A 157 -11.44 -2.96 21.23
C VAL A 157 -11.36 -3.53 19.82
N CYS A 158 -12.10 -4.61 19.52
CA CYS A 158 -12.14 -5.30 18.24
C CYS A 158 -13.50 -5.06 17.56
N GLN A 159 -13.48 -4.46 16.37
CA GLN A 159 -14.73 -4.09 15.67
C GLN A 159 -15.49 -5.26 15.03
N ARG A 160 -15.20 -6.50 15.42
CA ARG A 160 -15.76 -7.70 14.81
C ARG A 160 -17.28 -7.73 14.86
N GLN A 161 -17.86 -7.34 15.99
CA GLN A 161 -19.32 -7.28 16.20
C GLN A 161 -20.01 -6.16 15.39
N LYS A 162 -19.24 -5.17 14.90
CA LYS A 162 -19.80 -4.08 14.10
C LYS A 162 -20.01 -4.54 12.67
N SER A 163 -21.09 -4.08 12.03
CA SER A 163 -21.29 -4.26 10.60
C SER A 163 -20.23 -3.51 9.79
N MET A 164 -19.96 -3.96 8.56
CA MET A 164 -18.86 -3.45 7.73
C MET A 164 -18.92 -1.93 7.47
N ASP A 165 -20.13 -1.38 7.39
CA ASP A 165 -20.43 0.05 7.24
C ASP A 165 -20.15 0.86 8.52
N MET A 166 -20.20 0.23 9.69
CA MET A 166 -19.86 0.83 10.99
C MET A 166 -18.37 0.66 11.37
N ARG A 167 -17.64 -0.22 10.68
CA ARG A 167 -16.19 -0.40 10.90
C ARG A 167 -15.40 0.77 10.33
N ASP A 168 -14.35 1.17 11.03
CA ASP A 168 -13.40 2.20 10.57
C ASP A 168 -12.07 1.61 10.06
N SER A 169 -12.06 0.30 9.82
CA SER A 169 -10.99 -0.43 9.14
C SER A 169 -10.77 0.10 7.72
N ILE A 170 -9.54 0.55 7.44
CA ILE A 170 -9.15 1.00 6.10
C ILE A 170 -9.15 -0.14 5.09
N ALA A 171 -8.85 -1.37 5.53
CA ALA A 171 -8.88 -2.56 4.68
C ALA A 171 -10.30 -2.85 4.16
N ASP A 172 -11.30 -2.83 5.04
CA ASP A 172 -12.71 -3.05 4.68
C ASP A 172 -13.23 -1.97 3.72
N ARG A 173 -12.84 -0.71 3.95
CA ARG A 173 -13.18 0.44 3.07
C ARG A 173 -12.55 0.30 1.69
N LEU A 174 -11.28 -0.11 1.62
CA LEU A 174 -10.59 -0.32 0.35
C LEU A 174 -11.20 -1.49 -0.44
N HIS A 175 -11.52 -2.60 0.21
CA HIS A 175 -12.20 -3.73 -0.44
C HIS A 175 -13.58 -3.34 -0.97
N SER A 176 -14.31 -2.53 -0.22
CA SER A 176 -15.62 -2.03 -0.65
C SER A 176 -15.53 -1.14 -1.89
N LYS A 177 -14.50 -0.28 -1.99
CA LYS A 177 -14.24 0.52 -3.19
C LYS A 177 -13.87 -0.34 -4.40
N ILE A 178 -12.98 -1.33 -4.22
CA ILE A 178 -12.58 -2.26 -5.29
C ILE A 178 -13.77 -3.07 -5.82
N LYS A 179 -14.66 -3.56 -4.93
CA LYS A 179 -15.88 -4.26 -5.35
C LYS A 179 -16.82 -3.35 -6.17
N LYS A 180 -16.92 -2.06 -5.82
CA LYS A 180 -17.73 -1.10 -6.57
C LYS A 180 -17.12 -0.80 -7.96
N GLU A 181 -15.81 -0.60 -8.04
CA GLU A 181 -15.08 -0.36 -9.30
C GLU A 181 -15.05 -1.60 -10.22
N GLY A 182 -14.97 -2.80 -9.64
CA GLY A 182 -15.07 -4.07 -10.38
C GLY A 182 -16.48 -4.37 -10.92
N ARG A 183 -17.53 -3.78 -10.33
CA ARG A 183 -18.91 -3.88 -10.83
C ARG A 183 -19.20 -2.86 -11.93
N THR A 184 -18.65 -1.64 -11.84
CA THR A 184 -18.76 -0.65 -12.93
C THR A 184 -18.01 -1.09 -14.18
N THR A 185 -16.85 -1.71 -14.05
CA THR A 185 -16.09 -2.22 -15.22
C THR A 185 -16.70 -3.46 -15.88
N LYS A 186 -17.42 -4.32 -15.13
CA LYS A 186 -18.11 -5.50 -15.69
C LYS A 186 -19.42 -5.20 -16.42
N ASN A 187 -19.98 -4.00 -16.28
CA ASN A 187 -21.24 -3.60 -16.92
C ASN A 187 -21.11 -2.59 -18.05
N VAL A 188 -19.90 -2.17 -18.43
CA VAL A 188 -19.72 -1.40 -19.67
C VAL A 188 -19.71 -2.39 -20.84
N LYS A 189 -20.87 -2.63 -21.45
CA LYS A 189 -20.92 -3.18 -22.81
C LYS A 189 -20.25 -2.15 -23.72
N LEU A 190 -18.93 -2.29 -23.92
CA LEU A 190 -18.17 -1.47 -24.87
C LEU A 190 -18.87 -1.54 -26.22
N SER A 191 -19.20 -0.37 -26.79
CA SER A 191 -19.83 -0.29 -28.10
C SER A 191 -18.93 -0.91 -29.16
N LYS A 192 -19.50 -1.36 -30.28
CA LYS A 192 -18.70 -1.90 -31.41
C LYS A 192 -17.60 -0.93 -31.85
N SER A 193 -17.85 0.38 -31.78
CA SER A 193 -16.89 1.44 -32.10
C SER A 193 -15.71 1.47 -31.11
N GLN A 194 -16.00 1.45 -29.80
CA GLN A 194 -14.96 1.45 -28.76
C GLN A 194 -14.07 0.20 -28.82
N ARG A 195 -14.65 -0.97 -29.14
CA ARG A 195 -13.86 -2.21 -29.34
C ARG A 195 -12.94 -2.14 -30.55
N ARG A 196 -13.40 -1.53 -31.66
CA ARG A 196 -12.57 -1.30 -32.85
C ARG A 196 -11.42 -0.36 -32.55
N GLN A 197 -11.68 0.71 -31.79
CA GLN A 197 -10.65 1.70 -31.43
C GLN A 197 -9.59 1.13 -30.48
N LEU A 198 -9.99 0.30 -29.52
CA LEU A 198 -9.04 -0.41 -28.64
C LEU A 198 -8.16 -1.39 -29.43
N ARG A 199 -8.71 -2.09 -30.43
CA ARG A 199 -7.93 -2.97 -31.33
C ARG A 199 -6.96 -2.18 -32.21
N ALA A 200 -7.38 -1.05 -32.75
CA ALA A 200 -6.51 -0.16 -33.53
C ALA A 200 -5.34 0.36 -32.68
N ASN A 201 -5.63 0.83 -31.46
CA ASN A 201 -4.60 1.30 -30.53
C ASN A 201 -3.64 0.20 -30.10
N ALA A 202 -4.13 -1.04 -29.94
CA ALA A 202 -3.27 -2.20 -29.64
C ALA A 202 -2.31 -2.51 -30.80
N MET A 203 -2.80 -2.47 -32.05
CA MET A 203 -1.95 -2.66 -33.23
C MET A 203 -0.89 -1.57 -33.36
N ILE A 204 -1.25 -0.30 -33.14
CA ILE A 204 -0.29 0.82 -33.17
C ILE A 204 0.81 0.62 -32.12
N ARG A 205 0.45 0.18 -30.91
CA ARG A 205 1.44 -0.11 -29.85
C ARG A 205 2.39 -1.24 -30.24
N GLN A 206 1.87 -2.29 -30.89
CA GLN A 206 2.69 -3.40 -31.35
C GLN A 206 3.66 -2.97 -32.47
N GLN A 207 3.19 -2.15 -33.42
CA GLN A 207 4.03 -1.59 -34.47
C GLN A 207 5.13 -0.68 -33.89
N ASN A 208 4.78 0.20 -32.95
CA ASN A 208 5.76 1.07 -32.29
C ASN A 208 6.82 0.27 -31.52
N ALA A 209 6.43 -0.83 -30.86
CA ALA A 209 7.36 -1.72 -30.17
C ALA A 209 8.33 -2.42 -31.14
N GLN A 210 7.85 -2.85 -32.32
CA GLN A 210 8.70 -3.45 -33.36
C GLN A 210 9.68 -2.43 -33.96
N VAL A 211 9.23 -1.19 -34.19
CA VAL A 211 10.10 -0.11 -34.68
C VAL A 211 11.19 0.19 -33.64
N LEU A 212 10.85 0.31 -32.36
CA LEU A 212 11.83 0.56 -31.29
C LEU A 212 12.85 -0.59 -31.17
N ALA A 213 12.41 -1.84 -31.29
CA ALA A 213 13.32 -3.00 -31.30
C ALA A 213 14.30 -2.96 -32.49
N SER A 214 13.81 -2.57 -33.68
CA SER A 214 14.66 -2.45 -34.88
C SER A 214 15.68 -1.30 -34.78
N VAL A 215 15.31 -0.19 -34.13
CA VAL A 215 16.21 0.95 -33.88
C VAL A 215 17.31 0.54 -32.90
N HIS A 216 16.97 -0.19 -31.83
CA HIS A 216 17.97 -0.71 -30.90
C HIS A 216 18.96 -1.68 -31.56
N GLN A 217 18.50 -2.60 -32.41
CA GLN A 217 19.40 -3.50 -33.16
C GLN A 217 20.37 -2.73 -34.09
N ARG A 218 19.90 -1.67 -34.77
CA ARG A 218 20.75 -0.82 -35.62
C ARG A 218 21.77 -0.01 -34.81
N ALA A 219 21.41 0.46 -33.62
CA ALA A 219 22.33 1.16 -32.73
C ALA A 219 23.45 0.24 -32.21
N SER A 220 23.11 -1.00 -31.85
CA SER A 220 24.07 -2.03 -31.42
C SER A 220 25.04 -2.46 -32.55
N PHE A 221 24.58 -2.47 -33.80
CA PHE A 221 25.42 -2.80 -34.95
C PHE A 221 26.46 -1.71 -35.27
N LYS A 222 26.11 -0.41 -35.11
CA LYS A 222 27.06 0.70 -35.27
C LYS A 222 28.11 0.74 -34.16
N ALA A 223 27.75 0.40 -32.92
CA ALA A 223 28.68 0.38 -31.79
C ALA A 223 29.75 -0.73 -31.90
N THR A 224 29.44 -1.85 -32.55
CA THR A 224 30.37 -2.98 -32.72
C THR A 224 31.29 -2.84 -33.94
N HIS A 225 30.92 -2.04 -34.94
CA HIS A 225 31.69 -1.90 -36.20
C HIS A 225 32.31 -0.51 -36.42
N GLY A 226 32.05 0.47 -35.55
CA GLY A 226 32.62 1.83 -35.65
C GLY A 226 33.97 2.03 -34.95
N GLY A 227 34.51 1.01 -34.28
CA GLY A 227 35.67 1.12 -33.41
C GLY A 227 36.98 0.65 -34.04
N ASN A 228 37.36 1.10 -35.23
CA ASN A 228 38.73 0.86 -35.71
C ASN A 228 39.15 1.87 -36.79
N ASN A 229 39.48 3.12 -36.41
CA ASN A 229 40.14 4.06 -37.32
C ASN A 229 40.87 5.24 -36.63
N ASN A 230 41.39 5.07 -35.41
CA ASN A 230 42.21 6.12 -34.77
C ASN A 230 43.37 5.58 -33.91
N ALA A 231 44.10 4.60 -34.44
CA ALA A 231 45.36 4.14 -33.84
C ALA A 231 46.44 3.97 -34.91
N LYS A 232 46.87 5.08 -35.52
CA LYS A 232 48.16 5.21 -36.25
C LYS A 232 48.36 6.66 -36.69
N ARG A 233 48.87 7.51 -35.78
CA ARG A 233 49.68 8.70 -36.10
C ARG A 233 50.13 9.36 -34.81
N ARG A 234 51.21 8.84 -34.23
CA ARG A 234 52.18 9.58 -33.41
C ARG A 234 53.37 8.65 -33.15
N PHE A 235 54.26 8.61 -34.15
CA PHE A 235 55.69 8.39 -33.95
C PHE A 235 56.41 9.11 -35.09
N ARG A 236 57.48 9.80 -34.69
CA ARG A 236 58.30 10.78 -35.40
C ARG A 236 57.74 12.19 -35.41
#